data_AF-E3H197-F1
#
_entry.id   AF-E3H197-F1
#
_cell.length_a   1.000
_cell.length_b   1.000
_cell.length_c   1.000
_cell.angle_alpha   90.00
_cell.angle_beta   90.00
_cell.angle_gamma   90.00
#
_symmetry.space_group_name_H-M   'P 1'
#
loop_
_entity.id
_entity.type
_entity.pdbx_description
1 polymer ?
#
loop_
_entity_poly.entity_id
_entity_poly.type
_entity_poly.pdbx_seq_one_letter_code
_entity_poly.pdbx_strand_id
1 'polypeptide(L)'
;MLSILAFSTACHLLAALMPPGSGFYSWHVILFLGRVDGVRIVIADCSVDYEGRLRAHLPRATRLLMVKNDGSVLIHSDGGSYKPLNWMSPPCSLLVADYDEIPDSTREDLDTDVQQLWTVQAAKSDDRLLIRVYEVIHEHAHDLGVDPGLIKDGVEADLQRLLAEQIETLGKGYSLVRREYPTAIGPVDIMARDSNGISIAVELKRVGDIDGVEQLTRYLDLLNRDPRLAPVKGVFAAQKIKPQARTLAEDRGIRCISLDYDAMRGIDDAADRLF
;
A
#
# COMPACT_ATOMS: atom_id res chain seq x y z
N MET A 1 -5.55 19.30 37.69
CA MET A 1 -4.59 19.55 38.79
C MET A 1 -4.08 18.18 39.24
N LEU A 2 -2.75 17.98 39.25
CA LEU A 2 -1.99 16.72 39.36
C LEU A 2 -1.83 15.86 38.09
N SER A 3 -0.78 16.13 37.31
CA SER A 3 0.23 15.13 36.84
C SER A 3 1.22 15.77 35.85
N ILE A 4 2.01 16.76 36.31
CA ILE A 4 3.10 17.39 35.51
C ILE A 4 4.47 17.26 36.21
N LEU A 5 4.58 16.65 37.39
CA LEU A 5 5.80 16.71 38.21
C LEU A 5 6.66 15.44 38.25
N ALA A 6 6.45 14.44 37.40
CA ALA A 6 7.18 13.16 37.50
C ALA A 6 8.29 12.92 36.46
N PHE A 7 8.50 13.82 35.48
CA PHE A 7 9.54 13.61 34.45
C PHE A 7 10.79 14.51 34.58
N SER A 8 10.82 15.44 35.54
CA SER A 8 11.98 16.32 35.74
C SER A 8 13.11 15.68 36.55
N THR A 9 12.84 14.60 37.31
CA THR A 9 13.80 14.06 38.29
C THR A 9 14.74 12.99 37.73
N ALA A 10 14.46 12.42 36.56
CA ALA A 10 15.35 11.43 35.93
C ALA A 10 16.56 12.06 35.19
N CYS A 11 16.47 13.35 34.82
CA CYS A 11 17.54 14.04 34.08
C CYS A 11 18.67 14.58 34.96
N HIS A 12 18.51 14.59 36.29
CA HIS A 12 19.53 15.13 37.20
C HIS A 12 20.43 14.08 37.86
N LEU A 13 20.10 12.78 37.80
CA LEU A 13 20.95 11.76 38.43
C LEU A 13 22.13 11.29 37.57
N LEU A 14 22.11 11.46 36.25
CA LEU A 14 23.26 11.11 35.41
C LEU A 14 24.34 12.20 35.30
N ALA A 15 24.04 13.44 35.73
CA ALA A 15 24.98 14.56 35.64
C ALA A 15 26.06 14.56 36.75
N ALA A 16 25.95 13.71 37.77
CA ALA A 16 26.81 13.74 38.96
C ALA A 16 28.06 12.83 38.88
N LEU A 17 28.34 12.18 37.75
CA LEU A 17 29.44 11.20 37.62
C LEU A 17 30.51 11.54 36.56
N MET A 18 30.57 12.77 36.03
CA MET A 18 31.58 13.14 35.02
C MET A 18 32.52 14.27 35.48
N PRO A 19 33.82 14.19 35.13
CA PRO A 19 34.86 15.12 35.58
C PRO A 19 34.73 16.49 34.89
N PRO A 20 35.18 17.59 35.54
CA PRO A 20 35.03 18.92 34.99
C PRO A 20 36.15 19.23 33.98
N GLY A 21 35.81 19.46 32.71
CA GLY A 21 36.73 20.06 31.74
C GLY A 21 36.62 19.57 30.30
N SER A 22 35.53 19.90 29.60
CA SER A 22 35.50 20.01 28.13
C SER A 22 34.23 20.74 27.71
N GLY A 23 34.35 21.60 26.71
CA GLY A 23 33.40 22.66 26.35
C GLY A 23 31.94 22.22 26.21
N PHE A 24 31.06 23.15 26.55
CA PHE A 24 29.63 23.08 26.33
C PHE A 24 29.33 22.96 24.83
N TYR A 25 29.08 21.74 24.36
CA TYR A 25 28.38 21.51 23.10
C TYR A 25 26.90 21.32 23.42
N SER A 26 26.10 22.32 23.06
CA SER A 26 24.63 22.23 23.08
C SER A 26 24.22 21.26 21.97
N TRP A 27 24.02 19.99 22.33
CA TRP A 27 23.42 19.00 21.46
C TRP A 27 21.97 19.39 21.19
N HIS A 28 21.70 20.12 20.10
CA HIS A 28 20.39 20.04 19.46
C HIS A 28 20.42 18.88 18.45
N VAL A 29 20.71 17.68 18.96
CA VAL A 29 20.36 16.48 18.20
C VAL A 29 18.84 16.43 18.27
N ILE A 30 18.18 16.83 17.20
CA ILE A 30 16.81 16.39 16.98
C ILE A 30 16.90 14.89 16.60
N LEU A 31 17.20 14.07 17.61
CA LEU A 31 16.90 12.65 17.59
C LEU A 31 15.37 12.63 17.65
N PHE A 32 14.72 12.61 16.50
CA PHE A 32 13.38 12.06 16.40
C PHE A 32 13.47 10.55 16.67
N LEU A 33 13.72 10.19 17.94
CA LEU A 33 13.50 8.84 18.47
C LEU A 33 12.02 8.56 18.73
N GLY A 34 11.14 9.49 18.42
CA GLY A 34 9.71 9.32 18.59
C GLY A 34 8.94 10.31 17.73
N ARG A 35 8.02 9.77 16.95
CA ARG A 35 6.73 10.37 16.59
C ARG A 35 6.78 11.86 16.23
N VAL A 36 6.79 12.15 14.93
CA VAL A 36 6.45 13.50 14.44
C VAL A 36 5.03 13.79 14.94
N ASP A 37 4.77 14.93 15.58
CA ASP A 37 3.42 15.34 16.02
C ASP A 37 2.53 15.72 14.80
N GLY A 38 2.39 14.78 13.86
CA GLY A 38 1.71 14.97 12.58
C GLY A 38 2.56 14.62 11.36
N VAL A 39 1.99 14.79 10.17
CA VAL A 39 2.73 14.73 8.91
C VAL A 39 3.51 16.04 8.72
N ARG A 40 4.79 15.94 8.33
CA ARG A 40 5.62 17.09 7.92
C ARG A 40 5.72 17.11 6.40
N ILE A 41 5.38 18.24 5.80
CA ILE A 41 5.33 18.49 4.36
C ILE A 41 6.34 19.58 4.06
N VAL A 42 7.35 19.27 3.24
CA VAL A 42 8.44 20.20 2.90
C VAL A 42 8.60 20.31 1.40
N ILE A 43 8.53 21.53 0.87
CA ILE A 43 8.93 21.85 -0.50
C ILE A 43 10.36 22.36 -0.42
N ALA A 44 11.29 21.65 -1.06
CA ALA A 44 12.71 21.95 -0.98
C ALA A 44 13.42 21.78 -2.31
N ASP A 45 14.39 22.63 -2.59
CA ASP A 45 15.42 22.35 -3.59
C ASP A 45 16.39 21.33 -3.01
N CYS A 46 16.41 20.13 -3.59
CA CYS A 46 17.15 19.00 -3.04
C CYS A 46 17.65 18.03 -4.11
N SER A 47 18.67 17.25 -3.75
CA SER A 47 19.08 16.04 -4.47
C SER A 47 18.95 14.83 -3.55
N VAL A 48 18.78 13.63 -4.11
CA VAL A 48 18.57 12.40 -3.31
C VAL A 48 19.43 11.27 -3.84
N ASP A 49 20.21 10.65 -2.97
CA ASP A 49 20.77 9.32 -3.24
C ASP A 49 20.06 8.27 -2.40
N TYR A 50 19.75 7.16 -3.05
CA TYR A 50 19.40 5.91 -2.38
C TYR A 50 20.59 4.96 -2.47
N GLU A 51 21.01 4.47 -1.31
CA GLU A 51 22.11 3.53 -1.19
C GLU A 51 21.64 2.31 -0.42
N GLY A 52 21.91 1.12 -0.94
CA GLY A 52 21.48 -0.13 -0.31
C GLY A 52 21.49 -1.26 -1.32
N ARG A 53 20.40 -2.03 -1.38
CA ARG A 53 20.20 -3.14 -2.34
C ARG A 53 20.35 -2.71 -3.80
N LEU A 54 20.06 -1.45 -4.09
CA LEU A 54 20.24 -0.80 -5.38
C LEU A 54 20.88 0.57 -5.14
N ARG A 55 21.33 1.20 -6.23
CA ARG A 55 21.71 2.61 -6.22
C ARG A 55 20.76 3.38 -7.11
N ALA A 56 20.24 4.50 -6.61
CA ALA A 56 19.43 5.41 -7.39
C ALA A 56 19.79 6.85 -7.02
N HIS A 57 19.81 7.71 -8.03
CA HIS A 57 20.14 9.12 -7.88
C HIS A 57 19.01 9.98 -8.46
N LEU A 58 18.55 10.95 -7.69
CA LEU A 58 17.68 12.04 -8.13
C LEU A 58 18.51 13.33 -8.17
N PRO A 59 18.75 13.92 -9.36
CA PRO A 59 19.54 15.14 -9.49
C PRO A 59 18.84 16.32 -8.81
N ARG A 60 19.57 17.39 -8.50
CA ARG A 60 19.02 18.58 -7.85
C ARG A 60 17.78 19.13 -8.56
N ALA A 61 16.69 19.29 -7.82
CA ALA A 61 15.45 19.92 -8.26
C ALA A 61 14.56 20.25 -7.06
N THR A 62 13.60 21.14 -7.27
CA THR A 62 12.50 21.36 -6.32
C THR A 62 11.61 20.13 -6.23
N ARG A 63 11.42 19.62 -5.01
CA ARG A 63 10.62 18.42 -4.72
C ARG A 63 9.76 18.60 -3.49
N LEU A 64 8.73 17.77 -3.42
CA LEU A 64 7.90 17.59 -2.23
C LEU A 64 8.44 16.41 -1.41
N LEU A 65 8.93 16.70 -0.21
CA LEU A 65 9.32 15.73 0.81
C LEU A 65 8.16 15.59 1.79
N MET A 66 7.70 14.36 2.01
CA MET A 66 6.65 14.05 2.99
C MET A 66 7.21 13.09 4.03
N VAL A 67 7.22 13.52 5.29
CA VAL A 67 7.58 12.69 6.45
C VAL A 67 6.32 12.41 7.24
N LYS A 68 5.90 11.15 7.30
CA LYS A 68 4.69 10.72 8.00
C LYS A 68 4.98 10.39 9.46
N ASN A 69 3.93 10.43 10.27
CA ASN A 69 4.01 10.10 11.70
C ASN A 69 4.45 8.63 11.95
N ASP A 70 4.18 7.73 11.01
CA ASP A 70 4.65 6.33 11.09
C ASP A 70 6.15 6.16 10.78
N GLY A 71 6.85 7.24 10.40
CA GLY A 71 8.26 7.27 10.03
C GLY A 71 8.51 7.22 8.52
N SER A 72 7.49 6.94 7.69
CA SER A 72 7.66 6.89 6.24
C SER A 72 8.18 8.22 5.69
N VAL A 73 9.14 8.17 4.76
CA VAL A 73 9.60 9.33 4.01
C VAL A 73 9.36 9.11 2.52
N LEU A 74 8.73 10.08 1.85
CA LEU A 74 8.37 10.03 0.44
C LEU A 74 8.88 11.27 -0.29
N ILE A 75 9.43 11.07 -1.49
CA ILE A 75 9.95 12.13 -2.35
C ILE A 75 9.14 12.16 -3.64
N HIS A 76 8.50 13.29 -3.91
CA HIS A 76 7.64 13.51 -5.08
C HIS A 76 8.16 14.64 -5.97
N SER A 77 7.88 14.52 -7.26
CA SER A 77 7.91 15.60 -8.24
C SER A 77 6.48 15.97 -8.66
N ASP A 78 6.34 17.11 -9.31
CA ASP A 78 5.04 17.59 -9.84
C ASP A 78 4.49 16.71 -10.98
N GLY A 79 5.37 16.05 -11.75
CA GLY A 79 5.02 15.12 -12.82
C GLY A 79 5.59 13.72 -12.63
N GLY A 80 5.25 12.80 -13.54
CA GLY A 80 5.91 11.50 -13.70
C GLY A 80 5.18 10.28 -13.10
N SER A 81 4.33 10.44 -12.08
CA SER A 81 3.40 9.41 -11.57
C SER A 81 2.60 9.97 -10.39
N TYR A 82 1.48 9.33 -10.02
CA TYR A 82 0.85 9.54 -8.71
C TYR A 82 1.66 8.93 -7.55
N LYS A 83 2.69 8.14 -7.85
CA LYS A 83 3.59 7.49 -6.89
C LYS A 83 4.81 8.36 -6.58
N PRO A 84 5.42 8.23 -5.39
CA PRO A 84 6.71 8.86 -5.10
C PRO A 84 7.79 8.37 -6.07
N LEU A 85 8.75 9.25 -6.37
CA LEU A 85 9.97 8.91 -7.12
C LEU A 85 10.90 8.01 -6.31
N ASN A 86 10.98 8.24 -5.01
CA ASN A 86 11.75 7.45 -4.06
C ASN A 86 11.11 7.52 -2.67
N TRP A 87 11.26 6.47 -1.86
CA TRP A 87 10.65 6.41 -0.54
C TRP A 87 11.38 5.44 0.39
N MET A 88 11.19 5.64 1.68
CA MET A 88 11.53 4.66 2.72
C MET A 88 10.28 4.38 3.54
N SER A 89 9.93 3.09 3.66
CA SER A 89 8.83 2.63 4.48
C SER A 89 9.30 2.30 5.91
N PRO A 90 8.43 2.41 6.92
CA PRO A 90 8.78 2.05 8.27
C PRO A 90 8.95 0.53 8.43
N PRO A 91 9.70 0.08 9.44
CA PRO A 91 10.43 0.89 10.42
C PRO A 91 11.70 1.52 9.82
N CYS A 92 11.85 2.83 10.01
CA CYS A 92 13.04 3.61 9.66
C CYS A 92 13.21 4.79 10.62
N SER A 93 14.40 5.39 10.64
CA SER A 93 14.70 6.60 11.40
C SER A 93 15.09 7.74 10.46
N LEU A 94 14.66 8.96 10.79
CA LEU A 94 15.07 10.18 10.10
C LEU A 94 15.99 10.99 11.02
N LEU A 95 17.19 11.29 10.54
CA LEU A 95 18.10 12.29 11.12
C LEU A 95 18.14 13.49 10.17
N VAL A 96 17.98 14.69 10.71
CA VAL A 96 18.18 15.96 10.01
C VAL A 96 19.34 16.67 10.69
N ALA A 97 20.38 16.98 9.93
CA ALA A 97 21.53 17.75 10.41
C ALA A 97 21.66 19.02 9.57
N ASP A 98 21.75 20.18 10.22
CA ASP A 98 22.16 21.42 9.55
C ASP A 98 23.63 21.31 9.12
N TYR A 99 24.04 22.06 8.10
CA TYR A 99 25.37 21.92 7.49
C TYR A 99 26.52 21.96 8.49
N ASP A 100 26.44 22.84 9.49
CA ASP A 100 27.46 23.00 10.54
C ASP A 100 27.51 21.83 11.53
N GLU A 101 26.45 21.02 11.61
CA GLU A 101 26.34 19.85 12.47
C GLU A 101 26.82 18.56 11.77
N ILE A 102 26.98 18.59 10.44
CA ILE A 102 27.49 17.46 9.67
C ILE A 102 28.98 17.24 9.99
N PRO A 103 29.42 16.01 10.32
CA PRO A 103 30.84 15.72 10.55
C PRO A 103 31.71 16.15 9.37
N ASP A 104 32.89 16.72 9.62
CA ASP A 104 33.80 17.21 8.58
C ASP A 104 34.09 16.16 7.51
N SER A 105 34.29 14.89 7.92
CA SER A 105 34.52 13.76 7.02
C SER A 105 33.38 13.49 6.03
N THR A 106 32.15 13.88 6.37
CA THR A 106 30.99 13.76 5.48
C THR A 106 30.77 15.05 4.70
N ARG A 107 31.06 16.20 5.31
CA ARG A 107 30.92 17.52 4.68
C ARG A 107 31.86 17.69 3.47
N GLU A 108 33.04 17.09 3.51
CA GLU A 108 34.00 17.11 2.38
C GLU A 108 33.43 16.54 1.07
N ASP A 109 32.45 15.63 1.15
CA ASP A 109 31.79 15.01 -0.01
C ASP A 109 30.50 15.73 -0.44
N LEU A 110 30.12 16.83 0.24
CA LEU A 110 28.90 17.59 -0.04
C LEU A 110 29.22 18.83 -0.88
N ASP A 111 28.25 19.24 -1.71
CA ASP A 111 28.33 20.54 -2.37
C ASP A 111 28.33 21.67 -1.32
N THR A 112 29.08 22.75 -1.59
CA THR A 112 29.30 23.83 -0.61
C THR A 112 28.04 24.64 -0.28
N ASP A 113 26.98 24.48 -1.07
CA ASP A 113 25.70 25.17 -0.88
C ASP A 113 24.61 24.29 -0.26
N VAL A 114 24.92 23.03 0.11
CA VAL A 114 24.03 22.21 0.94
C VAL A 114 23.80 22.90 2.28
N GLN A 115 22.54 23.03 2.68
CA GLN A 115 22.15 23.63 3.97
C GLN A 115 21.80 22.57 5.01
N GLN A 116 21.24 21.44 4.57
CA GLN A 116 20.92 20.32 5.47
C GLN A 116 21.19 18.98 4.78
N LEU A 117 21.58 17.98 5.57
CA LEU A 117 21.59 16.59 5.16
C LEU A 117 20.55 15.81 5.95
N TRP A 118 19.56 15.26 5.24
CA TRP A 118 18.60 14.34 5.85
C TRP A 118 19.02 12.90 5.54
N THR A 119 19.15 12.08 6.57
CA THR A 119 19.47 10.66 6.46
C THR A 119 18.28 9.84 6.94
N VAL A 120 17.67 9.07 6.02
CA VAL A 120 16.60 8.12 6.33
C VAL A 120 17.17 6.71 6.32
N GLN A 121 17.28 6.06 7.46
CA GLN A 121 17.88 4.73 7.61
C GLN A 121 16.81 3.68 7.83
N ALA A 122 16.78 2.63 6.99
CA ALA A 122 15.93 1.46 7.21
C ALA A 122 16.39 0.71 8.48
N ALA A 123 15.44 0.21 9.29
CA ALA A 123 15.80 -0.51 10.52
C ALA A 123 16.18 -1.98 10.29
N LYS A 124 15.84 -2.54 9.13
CA LYS A 124 16.01 -3.99 8.82
C LYS A 124 17.03 -4.25 7.70
N SER A 125 17.60 -3.21 7.12
CA SER A 125 18.61 -3.29 6.07
C SER A 125 19.53 -2.07 6.16
N ASP A 126 20.66 -2.13 5.49
CA ASP A 126 21.57 -0.99 5.35
C ASP A 126 21.08 0.04 4.31
N ASP A 127 19.83 -0.10 3.84
CA ASP A 127 19.25 0.82 2.87
C ASP A 127 19.06 2.21 3.50
N ARG A 128 19.53 3.25 2.82
CA ARG A 128 19.43 4.64 3.26
C ARG A 128 19.05 5.60 2.14
N LEU A 129 18.32 6.65 2.49
CA LEU A 129 18.13 7.84 1.66
C LEU A 129 18.98 8.98 2.22
N LEU A 130 19.83 9.55 1.39
CA LEU A 130 20.59 10.76 1.67
C LEU A 130 19.97 11.90 0.85
N ILE A 131 19.25 12.79 1.53
CA ILE A 131 18.60 13.95 0.93
C ILE A 131 19.44 15.18 1.27
N ARG A 132 20.12 15.73 0.26
CA ARG A 132 20.82 17.00 0.38
C ARG A 132 19.84 18.11 0.08
N VAL A 133 19.58 18.96 1.07
CA VAL A 133 18.68 20.10 0.95
C VAL A 133 19.52 21.36 0.78
N TYR A 134 19.32 22.06 -0.34
CA TYR A 134 19.99 23.31 -0.66
C TYR A 134 19.14 24.52 -0.23
N GLU A 135 17.81 24.37 -0.24
CA GLU A 135 16.89 25.40 0.23
C GLU A 135 15.58 24.74 0.68
N VAL A 136 15.08 25.15 1.84
CA VAL A 136 13.70 24.88 2.24
C VAL A 136 12.83 26.05 1.80
N ILE A 137 11.99 25.83 0.79
CA ILE A 137 11.12 26.85 0.20
C ILE A 137 9.85 27.00 1.05
N HIS A 138 9.31 25.86 1.52
CA HIS A 138 8.15 25.84 2.40
C HIS A 138 8.17 24.61 3.29
N GLU A 139 7.72 24.78 4.54
CA GLU A 139 7.57 23.70 5.50
C GLU A 139 6.29 23.89 6.32
N HIS A 140 5.52 22.80 6.44
CA HIS A 140 4.31 22.77 7.25
C HIS A 140 4.16 21.41 7.95
N ALA A 141 3.75 21.43 9.22
CA ALA A 141 3.42 20.24 9.99
C ALA A 141 1.94 20.23 10.37
N HIS A 142 1.30 19.06 10.31
CA HIS A 142 -0.13 18.93 10.62
C HIS A 142 -0.47 17.57 11.23
N ASP A 143 -1.19 17.56 12.36
CA ASP A 143 -1.75 16.34 12.93
C ASP A 143 -3.03 15.93 12.19
N LEU A 144 -2.99 14.77 11.53
CA LEU A 144 -4.14 14.21 10.82
C LEU A 144 -5.14 13.53 11.76
N GLY A 145 -4.79 13.34 13.04
CA GLY A 145 -5.60 12.63 14.01
C GLY A 145 -5.66 11.12 13.77
N VAL A 146 -6.71 10.49 14.28
CA VAL A 146 -6.93 9.04 14.14
C VAL A 146 -7.55 8.74 12.78
N ASP A 147 -6.83 8.01 11.94
CA ASP A 147 -7.35 7.50 10.67
C ASP A 147 -8.31 6.31 10.94
N PRO A 148 -9.59 6.37 10.54
CA PRO A 148 -10.48 5.20 10.59
C PRO A 148 -10.05 4.09 9.61
N GLY A 149 -9.11 4.40 8.71
CA GLY A 149 -8.59 3.49 7.70
C GLY A 149 -9.41 3.55 6.41
N LEU A 150 -8.76 3.17 5.31
CA LEU A 150 -9.43 3.00 4.03
C LEU A 150 -10.44 1.84 4.12
N ILE A 151 -11.73 2.17 4.05
CA ILE A 151 -12.78 1.19 3.81
C ILE A 151 -12.69 0.81 2.33
N LYS A 152 -11.98 -0.28 2.04
CA LYS A 152 -12.04 -0.89 0.71
C LYS A 152 -13.40 -1.56 0.60
N ASP A 153 -14.30 -0.96 -0.17
CA ASP A 153 -15.63 -1.50 -0.40
C ASP A 153 -15.51 -2.98 -0.76
N GLY A 154 -16.14 -3.82 0.06
CA GLY A 154 -16.20 -5.26 -0.11
C GLY A 154 -17.03 -5.67 -1.33
N VAL A 155 -16.95 -4.94 -2.44
CA VAL A 155 -17.71 -5.18 -3.67
C VAL A 155 -17.48 -6.60 -4.16
N GLU A 156 -16.28 -7.17 -4.05
CA GLU A 156 -16.04 -8.57 -4.45
C GLU A 156 -16.68 -9.56 -3.48
N ALA A 157 -16.56 -9.32 -2.17
CA ALA A 157 -17.22 -10.13 -1.15
C ALA A 157 -18.77 -10.03 -1.25
N ASP A 158 -19.28 -8.85 -1.58
CA ASP A 158 -20.70 -8.58 -1.77
C ASP A 158 -21.21 -9.15 -3.09
N LEU A 159 -20.45 -9.03 -4.20
CA LEU A 159 -20.73 -9.72 -5.46
C LEU A 159 -20.77 -11.24 -5.26
N GLN A 160 -19.83 -11.80 -4.48
CA GLN A 160 -19.82 -13.23 -4.16
C GLN A 160 -21.05 -13.62 -3.34
N ARG A 161 -21.42 -12.82 -2.34
CA ARG A 161 -22.64 -13.03 -1.54
C ARG A 161 -23.89 -12.96 -2.42
N LEU A 162 -24.07 -11.88 -3.19
CA LEU A 162 -25.23 -11.66 -4.06
C LEU A 162 -25.33 -12.73 -5.15
N LEU A 163 -24.23 -13.10 -5.80
CA LEU A 163 -24.25 -14.15 -6.83
C LEU A 163 -24.57 -15.52 -6.22
N ALA A 164 -24.13 -15.79 -4.99
CA ALA A 164 -24.49 -17.03 -4.30
C ALA A 164 -25.98 -17.09 -3.94
N GLU A 165 -26.56 -15.96 -3.51
CA GLU A 165 -28.01 -15.81 -3.25
C GLU A 165 -28.83 -15.88 -4.55
N GLN A 166 -28.27 -15.42 -5.67
CA GLN A 166 -28.90 -15.35 -6.98
C GLN A 166 -28.19 -16.24 -7.99
N ILE A 167 -27.88 -17.49 -7.61
CA ILE A 167 -27.03 -18.38 -8.41
C ILE A 167 -27.58 -18.66 -9.82
N GLU A 168 -28.90 -18.54 -9.98
CA GLU A 168 -29.64 -18.63 -11.25
C GLU A 168 -29.23 -17.53 -12.26
N THR A 169 -28.56 -16.46 -11.84
CA THR A 169 -27.91 -15.46 -12.72
C THR A 169 -26.86 -16.11 -13.63
N LEU A 170 -26.27 -17.25 -13.21
CA LEU A 170 -25.39 -18.04 -14.06
C LEU A 170 -26.16 -18.79 -15.16
N GLY A 171 -27.42 -19.14 -14.92
CA GLY A 171 -28.30 -19.83 -15.86
C GLY A 171 -29.36 -20.65 -15.14
N LYS A 172 -30.47 -20.94 -15.84
CA LYS A 172 -31.60 -21.68 -15.28
C LYS A 172 -31.19 -23.05 -14.74
N GLY A 173 -31.59 -23.37 -13.51
CA GLY A 173 -31.34 -24.66 -12.86
C GLY A 173 -29.94 -24.78 -12.25
N TYR A 174 -29.19 -23.68 -12.14
CA TYR A 174 -27.94 -23.67 -11.40
C TYR A 174 -28.23 -23.72 -9.90
N SER A 175 -27.37 -24.42 -9.15
CA SER A 175 -27.48 -24.52 -7.69
C SER A 175 -26.15 -24.24 -7.01
N LEU A 176 -26.19 -23.52 -5.90
CA LEU A 176 -25.02 -23.22 -5.09
C LEU A 176 -24.56 -24.49 -4.37
N VAL A 177 -23.27 -24.83 -4.48
CA VAL A 177 -22.66 -25.86 -3.64
C VAL A 177 -22.05 -25.19 -2.40
N ARG A 178 -21.18 -24.20 -2.60
CA ARG A 178 -20.45 -23.54 -1.51
C ARG A 178 -19.78 -22.25 -1.99
N ARG A 179 -19.75 -21.24 -1.13
CA ARG A 179 -18.85 -20.07 -1.25
C ARG A 179 -17.49 -20.39 -0.68
N GLU A 180 -16.44 -19.82 -1.25
CA GLU A 180 -15.05 -20.04 -0.87
C GLU A 180 -14.74 -21.55 -0.76
N TYR A 181 -14.95 -22.25 -1.87
CA TYR A 181 -14.72 -23.69 -1.94
C TYR A 181 -13.22 -23.98 -1.76
N PRO A 182 -12.82 -24.69 -0.68
CA PRO A 182 -11.41 -24.83 -0.34
C PRO A 182 -10.66 -25.67 -1.37
N THR A 183 -9.49 -25.21 -1.79
CA THR A 183 -8.53 -25.99 -2.58
C THR A 183 -7.13 -25.89 -1.97
N ALA A 184 -6.19 -26.69 -2.48
CA ALA A 184 -4.81 -26.69 -2.02
C ALA A 184 -4.05 -25.37 -2.33
N ILE A 185 -4.53 -24.56 -3.27
CA ILE A 185 -3.87 -23.32 -3.71
C ILE A 185 -4.67 -22.05 -3.37
N GLY A 186 -5.69 -22.18 -2.51
CA GLY A 186 -6.62 -21.11 -2.15
C GLY A 186 -8.06 -21.45 -2.49
N PRO A 187 -9.05 -20.73 -1.95
CA PRO A 187 -10.45 -21.00 -2.23
C PRO A 187 -10.87 -20.52 -3.62
N VAL A 188 -11.74 -21.28 -4.29
CA VAL A 188 -12.53 -20.79 -5.43
C VAL A 188 -13.71 -20.00 -4.87
N ASP A 189 -14.02 -18.82 -5.44
CA ASP A 189 -15.05 -17.93 -4.89
C ASP A 189 -16.41 -18.60 -4.74
N ILE A 190 -16.89 -19.27 -5.79
CA ILE A 190 -18.12 -20.06 -5.75
C ILE A 190 -17.92 -21.40 -6.46
N MET A 191 -18.36 -22.47 -5.81
CA MET A 191 -18.63 -23.75 -6.44
C MET A 191 -20.14 -23.90 -6.59
N ALA A 192 -20.57 -24.28 -7.79
CA ALA A 192 -21.97 -24.49 -8.14
C ALA A 192 -22.15 -25.80 -8.93
N ARG A 193 -23.40 -26.19 -9.17
CA ARG A 193 -23.76 -27.19 -10.18
C ARG A 193 -24.65 -26.56 -11.24
N ASP A 194 -24.41 -26.88 -12.51
CA ASP A 194 -25.33 -26.50 -13.58
C ASP A 194 -26.59 -27.39 -13.58
N SER A 195 -27.50 -27.13 -14.53
CA SER A 195 -28.76 -27.87 -14.68
C SER A 195 -28.60 -29.36 -15.00
N ASN A 196 -27.42 -29.79 -15.46
CA ASN A 196 -27.08 -31.19 -15.70
C ASN A 196 -26.30 -31.82 -14.53
N GLY A 197 -26.11 -31.08 -13.44
CA GLY A 197 -25.35 -31.51 -12.26
C GLY A 197 -23.83 -31.38 -12.40
N ILE A 198 -23.32 -30.80 -13.49
CA ILE A 198 -21.88 -30.62 -13.73
C ILE A 198 -21.33 -29.57 -12.76
N SER A 199 -20.15 -29.83 -12.20
CA SER A 199 -19.45 -28.92 -11.30
C SER A 199 -19.01 -27.65 -12.03
N ILE A 200 -19.33 -26.48 -11.47
CA ILE A 200 -18.95 -25.16 -12.01
C ILE A 200 -18.12 -24.41 -10.97
N ALA A 201 -16.88 -24.09 -11.34
CA ALA A 201 -16.03 -23.18 -10.58
C ALA A 201 -16.21 -21.76 -11.11
N VAL A 202 -16.55 -20.83 -10.22
CA VAL A 202 -16.75 -19.42 -10.56
C VAL A 202 -15.69 -18.59 -9.86
N GLU A 203 -15.00 -17.75 -10.63
CA GLU A 203 -14.12 -16.70 -10.13
C GLU A 203 -14.81 -15.35 -10.35
N LEU A 204 -14.86 -14.52 -9.30
CA LEU A 204 -15.47 -13.21 -9.32
C LEU A 204 -14.43 -12.09 -9.29
N LYS A 205 -14.68 -11.04 -10.07
CA LYS A 205 -13.91 -9.79 -10.00
C LYS A 205 -14.82 -8.59 -10.07
N ARG A 206 -14.45 -7.47 -9.46
CA ARG A 206 -15.08 -6.19 -9.80
C ARG A 206 -14.70 -5.79 -11.23
N VAL A 207 -13.39 -5.84 -11.53
CA VAL A 207 -12.84 -5.62 -12.88
C VAL A 207 -12.06 -6.86 -13.28
N GLY A 208 -12.59 -7.64 -14.22
CA GLY A 208 -11.95 -8.85 -14.73
C GLY A 208 -10.79 -8.53 -15.68
N ASP A 209 -9.60 -8.99 -15.31
CA ASP A 209 -8.38 -8.92 -16.12
C ASP A 209 -7.74 -10.30 -16.31
N ILE A 210 -6.55 -10.34 -16.93
CA ILE A 210 -5.85 -11.58 -17.27
C ILE A 210 -5.53 -12.40 -16.02
N ASP A 211 -5.14 -11.75 -14.92
CA ASP A 211 -4.76 -12.43 -13.68
C ASP A 211 -5.92 -13.24 -13.10
N GLY A 212 -7.16 -12.73 -13.19
CA GLY A 212 -8.36 -13.47 -12.79
C GLY A 212 -8.60 -14.73 -13.65
N VAL A 213 -8.32 -14.67 -14.95
CA VAL A 213 -8.46 -15.82 -15.86
C VAL A 213 -7.38 -16.86 -15.58
N GLU A 214 -6.14 -16.43 -15.35
CA GLU A 214 -5.03 -17.32 -14.97
C GLU A 214 -5.29 -18.00 -13.62
N GLN A 215 -5.84 -17.26 -12.65
CA GLN A 215 -6.29 -17.82 -11.38
C GLN A 215 -7.34 -18.92 -11.59
N LEU A 216 -8.42 -18.65 -12.32
CA LEU A 216 -9.46 -19.64 -12.58
C LEU A 216 -8.91 -20.86 -13.35
N THR A 217 -8.00 -20.65 -14.30
CA THR A 217 -7.36 -21.74 -15.05
C THR A 217 -6.62 -22.69 -14.10
N ARG A 218 -5.81 -22.17 -13.17
CA ARG A 218 -5.11 -22.99 -12.17
C ARG A 218 -6.08 -23.78 -11.28
N TYR A 219 -7.22 -23.20 -10.92
CA TYR A 219 -8.26 -23.92 -10.18
C TYR A 219 -8.88 -25.04 -11.01
N LEU A 220 -9.21 -24.79 -12.28
CA LEU A 220 -9.77 -25.82 -13.16
C LEU A 220 -8.80 -26.98 -13.37
N ASP A 221 -7.52 -26.71 -13.57
CA ASP A 221 -6.47 -27.73 -13.71
C ASP A 221 -6.34 -28.58 -12.44
N LEU A 222 -6.51 -27.98 -11.26
CA LEU A 222 -6.47 -28.70 -9.99
C LEU A 222 -7.74 -29.51 -9.76
N LEU A 223 -8.91 -28.89 -9.91
CA LEU A 223 -10.21 -29.50 -9.60
C LEU A 223 -10.57 -30.64 -10.56
N ASN A 224 -10.19 -30.54 -11.83
CA ASN A 224 -10.40 -31.62 -12.80
C ASN A 224 -9.53 -32.86 -12.55
N ARG A 225 -8.56 -32.81 -11.63
CA ARG A 225 -7.81 -34.00 -11.18
C ARG A 225 -8.59 -34.84 -10.17
N ASP A 226 -9.62 -34.29 -9.52
CA ASP A 226 -10.49 -35.06 -8.61
C ASP A 226 -11.63 -35.72 -9.40
N PRO A 227 -11.67 -37.07 -9.53
CA PRO A 227 -12.72 -37.77 -10.26
C PRO A 227 -14.13 -37.59 -9.65
N ARG A 228 -14.23 -37.14 -8.40
CA ARG A 228 -15.53 -36.86 -7.75
C ARG A 228 -16.13 -35.54 -8.20
N LEU A 229 -15.30 -34.63 -8.70
CA LEU A 229 -15.71 -33.30 -9.17
C LEU A 229 -15.74 -33.22 -10.68
N ALA A 230 -14.80 -33.88 -11.35
CA ALA A 230 -14.65 -33.84 -12.80
C ALA A 230 -15.90 -34.38 -13.54
N PRO A 231 -16.30 -33.74 -14.65
CA PRO A 231 -15.71 -32.53 -15.22
C PRO A 231 -16.10 -31.27 -14.45
N VAL A 232 -15.13 -30.36 -14.28
CA VAL A 232 -15.34 -29.02 -13.72
C VAL A 232 -15.16 -27.98 -14.82
N LYS A 233 -16.18 -27.14 -15.03
CA LYS A 233 -16.15 -26.02 -15.99
C LYS A 233 -15.98 -24.68 -15.28
N GLY A 234 -15.37 -23.72 -15.97
CA GLY A 234 -15.13 -22.39 -15.44
C GLY A 234 -16.17 -21.36 -15.87
N VAL A 235 -16.55 -20.49 -14.95
CA VAL A 235 -17.23 -19.22 -15.24
C VAL A 235 -16.41 -18.07 -14.66
N PHE A 236 -16.06 -17.10 -15.51
CA PHE A 236 -15.43 -15.86 -15.09
C PHE A 236 -16.49 -14.76 -15.03
N ALA A 237 -16.84 -14.32 -13.82
CA ALA A 237 -17.94 -13.38 -13.59
C ALA A 237 -17.38 -12.04 -13.08
N ALA A 238 -17.74 -10.93 -13.73
CA ALA A 238 -17.32 -9.61 -13.25
C ALA A 238 -18.29 -8.50 -13.64
N GLN A 239 -18.26 -7.35 -12.97
CA GLN A 239 -19.05 -6.20 -13.43
C GLN A 239 -18.56 -5.72 -14.80
N LYS A 240 -17.24 -5.64 -14.96
CA LYS A 240 -16.59 -5.28 -16.23
C LYS A 240 -15.46 -6.25 -16.52
N ILE A 241 -15.49 -6.88 -17.70
CA ILE A 241 -14.42 -7.76 -18.17
C ILE A 241 -13.62 -7.02 -19.26
N LYS A 242 -12.31 -6.90 -19.09
CA LYS A 242 -11.42 -6.31 -20.10
C LYS A 242 -11.40 -7.18 -21.38
N PRO A 243 -11.35 -6.59 -22.59
CA PRO A 243 -11.40 -7.36 -23.84
C PRO A 243 -10.36 -8.50 -23.92
N GLN A 244 -9.10 -8.23 -23.54
CA GLN A 244 -8.04 -9.24 -23.55
C GLN A 244 -8.27 -10.40 -22.59
N ALA A 245 -8.91 -10.13 -21.43
CA ALA A 245 -9.24 -11.17 -20.47
C ALA A 245 -10.39 -12.05 -21.00
N ARG A 246 -11.39 -11.44 -21.63
CA ARG A 246 -12.46 -12.17 -22.32
C ARG A 246 -11.92 -13.09 -23.40
N THR A 247 -11.06 -12.58 -24.28
CA THR A 247 -10.43 -13.39 -25.33
C THR A 247 -9.68 -14.59 -24.77
N LEU A 248 -8.88 -14.39 -23.71
CA LEU A 248 -8.14 -15.49 -23.08
C LEU A 248 -9.05 -16.51 -22.40
N ALA A 249 -10.10 -16.05 -21.71
CA ALA A 249 -11.06 -16.93 -21.06
C ALA A 249 -11.80 -17.80 -22.08
N GLU A 250 -12.29 -17.20 -23.17
CA GLU A 250 -13.01 -17.90 -24.23
C GLU A 250 -12.11 -18.92 -24.94
N ASP A 251 -10.84 -18.58 -25.21
CA ASP A 251 -9.83 -19.51 -25.76
C ASP A 251 -9.63 -20.74 -24.86
N ARG A 252 -9.71 -20.57 -23.54
CA ARG A 252 -9.60 -21.66 -22.54
C ARG A 252 -10.92 -22.38 -22.26
N GLY A 253 -11.99 -22.07 -23.00
CA GLY A 253 -13.32 -22.65 -22.77
C GLY A 253 -13.98 -22.20 -21.47
N ILE A 254 -13.54 -21.07 -20.90
CA ILE A 254 -14.13 -20.44 -19.72
C ILE A 254 -15.23 -19.48 -20.17
N ARG A 255 -16.44 -19.67 -19.64
CA ARG A 255 -17.57 -18.80 -19.96
C ARG A 255 -17.44 -17.47 -19.22
N CYS A 256 -17.56 -16.36 -19.93
CA CYS A 256 -17.57 -15.01 -19.34
C CYS A 256 -18.99 -14.51 -19.08
N ILE A 257 -19.24 -13.94 -17.89
CA ILE A 257 -20.52 -13.31 -17.52
C ILE A 257 -20.27 -11.90 -16.96
N SER A 258 -21.00 -10.92 -17.49
CA SER A 258 -21.05 -9.58 -16.92
C SER A 258 -22.14 -9.52 -15.84
N LEU A 259 -21.82 -8.99 -14.66
CA LEU A 259 -22.75 -8.85 -13.53
C LEU A 259 -23.21 -7.41 -13.40
N ASP A 260 -24.53 -7.20 -13.35
CA ASP A 260 -25.12 -5.90 -13.03
C ASP A 260 -25.25 -5.78 -11.50
N TYR A 261 -24.30 -5.09 -10.88
CA TYR A 261 -24.24 -5.01 -9.42
C TYR A 261 -25.42 -4.25 -8.81
N ASP A 262 -25.89 -3.19 -9.46
CA ASP A 262 -26.99 -2.38 -8.95
C ASP A 262 -28.31 -3.17 -9.00
N ALA A 263 -28.55 -3.89 -10.10
CA ALA A 263 -29.67 -4.82 -10.20
C ALA A 263 -29.60 -5.93 -9.16
N MET A 264 -28.42 -6.52 -8.95
CA MET A 264 -28.23 -7.58 -7.94
C MET A 264 -28.47 -7.09 -6.50
N ARG A 265 -28.20 -5.81 -6.19
CA ARG A 265 -28.54 -5.23 -4.87
C ARG A 265 -30.01 -4.90 -4.70
N GLY A 266 -30.82 -4.98 -5.77
CA GLY A 266 -32.22 -4.57 -5.76
C GLY A 266 -32.40 -3.05 -5.77
N ILE A 267 -31.43 -2.29 -6.28
CA ILE A 267 -31.48 -0.81 -6.40
C ILE A 267 -32.24 -0.37 -7.66
N ASP A 268 -32.88 -1.29 -8.39
CA ASP A 268 -33.68 -0.95 -9.55
C ASP A 268 -35.07 -0.44 -9.14
N ASP A 269 -35.10 0.73 -8.49
CA ASP A 269 -36.22 1.65 -8.62
C ASP A 269 -35.85 2.61 -9.76
N ALA A 270 -36.55 2.49 -10.89
CA ALA A 270 -36.37 3.32 -12.08
C ALA A 270 -36.59 4.84 -11.82
N ALA A 271 -36.95 5.22 -10.59
CA ALA A 271 -37.12 6.58 -10.11
C ALA A 271 -35.80 7.28 -9.67
N ASP A 272 -34.72 6.54 -9.39
CA ASP A 272 -33.47 7.11 -8.83
C ASP A 272 -32.38 7.37 -9.88
N ARG A 273 -32.64 7.10 -11.17
CA ARG A 273 -31.74 7.48 -12.26
C ARG A 273 -31.94 8.97 -12.60
N LEU A 274 -31.33 9.84 -11.79
CA LEU A 274 -31.16 11.26 -12.12
C LEU A 274 -30.28 11.40 -13.38
N PHE A 275 -30.77 12.24 -14.30
CA PHE A 275 -30.20 12.60 -15.61
C PHE A 275 -28.71 12.92 -15.62
#